data_AF-A0A132EH50-F1
#
_entry.id   AF-A0A132EH50-F1
#
_cell.length_a   1.000
_cell.length_b   1.000
_cell.length_c   1.000
_cell.angle_alpha   90.00
_cell.angle_beta   90.00
_cell.angle_gamma   90.00
#
_symmetry.space_group_name_H-M   'P 1'
#
loop_
_entity.id
_entity.type
_entity.pdbx_description
1 polymer ?
#
loop_
_entity_poly.entity_id
_entity_poly.type
_entity_poly.pdbx_seq_one_letter_code
_entity_poly.pdbx_strand_id
1 'polypeptide(L)'
;MRLEPNLRRLYDELVDGSYMPGRSKCFVITRPKPREVWAAAFRDRIVHHLLYNRIGPRFERSFIADSCACIKGRGTLYAAQRLESKVRSVTQNWSKRAFYLKCDLANFFVSIDKRILLDLLLAKISEPFWRSLIETVLMHDPRDDFVYHGDPSMMELVPPHKRLLEQEPHLGLPIGNLSSQFFANVYLDVLDQRAKHVLGARHYIRYVDDFVFLHESPARLNEILADVTAFLPARLAVRINPRKTILQPIDRGIDFVGQVIRPWRRQTRKRTRNEALRRVAETPATDLMPVANSYFGLLRQATASHQDRARLANLLRSLGKAVDFDLTKTFGSHAPVYRH
;
A
#
# COMPACT_ATOMS: atom_id res chain seq x y z
N MET A 1 -25.38 -4.05 -22.29
CA MET A 1 -23.91 -4.18 -22.32
C MET A 1 -23.58 -5.47 -23.08
N ARG A 2 -22.83 -5.43 -24.19
CA ARG A 2 -22.52 -6.65 -24.99
C ARG A 2 -21.20 -7.27 -24.49
N LEU A 3 -21.26 -8.07 -23.43
CA LEU A 3 -20.06 -8.56 -22.73
C LEU A 3 -19.25 -9.57 -23.55
N GLU A 4 -19.91 -10.57 -24.13
CA GLU A 4 -19.24 -11.64 -24.90
C GLU A 4 -18.56 -11.12 -26.19
N PRO A 5 -19.20 -10.29 -27.04
CA PRO A 5 -18.53 -9.72 -28.21
C PRO A 5 -17.31 -8.85 -27.86
N ASN A 6 -17.37 -8.13 -26.74
CA ASN A 6 -16.25 -7.30 -26.28
C ASN A 6 -15.06 -8.16 -25.81
N LEU A 7 -15.35 -9.27 -25.12
CA LEU A 7 -14.31 -10.22 -24.71
C LEU A 7 -13.68 -10.92 -25.90
N ARG A 8 -14.50 -11.34 -26.88
CA ARG A 8 -14.00 -11.98 -28.09
C ARG A 8 -13.08 -11.04 -28.88
N ARG A 9 -13.49 -9.79 -29.07
CA ARG A 9 -12.65 -8.77 -29.71
C ARG A 9 -11.33 -8.58 -28.97
N LEU A 10 -11.36 -8.42 -27.64
CA LEU A 10 -10.15 -8.28 -26.85
C LEU A 10 -9.23 -9.50 -26.98
N TYR A 11 -9.80 -10.70 -27.05
CA TYR A 11 -9.02 -11.92 -27.29
C TYR A 11 -8.35 -11.89 -28.67
N ASP A 12 -9.10 -11.58 -29.73
CA ASP A 12 -8.56 -11.53 -31.10
C ASP A 12 -7.41 -10.49 -31.19
N GLU A 13 -7.61 -9.28 -30.63
CA GLU A 13 -6.58 -8.21 -30.55
C GLU A 13 -5.34 -8.60 -29.72
N LEU A 14 -5.49 -9.47 -28.72
CA LEU A 14 -4.34 -9.97 -27.97
C LEU A 14 -3.59 -11.03 -28.77
N VAL A 15 -4.30 -11.89 -29.49
CA VAL A 15 -3.70 -12.98 -30.29
C VAL A 15 -2.92 -12.43 -31.48
N ASP A 16 -3.46 -11.43 -32.17
CA ASP A 16 -2.80 -10.81 -33.32
C ASP A 16 -1.78 -9.71 -32.95
N GLY A 17 -1.74 -9.30 -31.68
CA GLY A 17 -0.81 -8.30 -31.16
C GLY A 17 -1.23 -6.84 -31.40
N SER A 18 -2.46 -6.60 -31.87
CA SER A 18 -2.98 -5.25 -32.12
C SER A 18 -3.54 -4.55 -30.87
N TYR A 19 -3.60 -5.24 -29.73
CA TYR A 19 -4.11 -4.68 -28.48
C TYR A 19 -3.33 -3.43 -28.05
N MET A 20 -4.03 -2.32 -27.88
CA MET A 20 -3.52 -1.09 -27.27
C MET A 20 -4.39 -0.70 -26.07
N PRO A 21 -3.79 -0.24 -24.95
CA PRO A 21 -4.55 0.26 -23.81
C PRO A 21 -5.45 1.45 -24.20
N GLY A 22 -6.66 1.47 -23.66
CA GLY A 22 -7.65 2.50 -23.96
C GLY A 22 -7.53 3.76 -23.10
N ARG A 23 -8.48 4.68 -23.31
CA ARG A 23 -8.60 5.95 -22.58
C ARG A 23 -8.64 5.75 -21.06
N SER A 24 -7.80 6.48 -20.35
CA SER A 24 -7.73 6.47 -18.88
C SER A 24 -8.73 7.43 -18.23
N LYS A 25 -9.03 7.22 -16.96
CA LYS A 25 -9.76 8.16 -16.11
C LYS A 25 -8.81 8.75 -15.08
N CYS A 26 -8.71 10.08 -15.03
CA CYS A 26 -7.95 10.80 -14.01
C CYS A 26 -8.91 11.44 -13.00
N PHE A 27 -8.63 11.31 -11.71
CA PHE A 27 -9.37 12.00 -10.64
C PHE A 27 -8.52 12.16 -9.39
N VAL A 28 -8.89 13.09 -8.51
CA VAL A 28 -8.17 13.33 -7.24
C VAL A 28 -8.91 12.72 -6.07
N ILE A 29 -8.19 11.95 -5.25
CA ILE A 29 -8.66 11.54 -3.92
C ILE A 29 -8.01 12.44 -2.86
N THR A 30 -8.79 12.99 -1.93
CA THR A 30 -8.27 13.94 -0.92
C THR A 30 -7.90 13.29 0.41
N ARG A 31 -8.38 12.07 0.66
CA ARG A 31 -8.13 11.33 1.92
C ARG A 31 -7.30 10.07 1.68
N PRO A 32 -6.33 9.74 2.57
CA PRO A 32 -5.90 10.51 3.73
C PRO A 32 -5.02 11.72 3.39
N LYS A 33 -4.54 11.82 2.13
CA LYS A 33 -3.83 12.96 1.56
C LYS A 33 -4.23 13.09 0.08
N PRO A 34 -4.26 14.30 -0.49
CA PRO A 34 -4.46 14.52 -1.91
C PRO A 34 -3.51 13.68 -2.77
N ARG A 35 -4.07 12.92 -3.70
CA ARG A 35 -3.34 12.13 -4.70
C ARG A 35 -4.13 12.11 -6.00
N GLU A 36 -3.40 12.24 -7.08
CA GLU A 36 -3.88 11.95 -8.41
C GLU A 36 -4.00 10.42 -8.60
N VAL A 37 -5.12 9.98 -9.16
CA VAL A 37 -5.44 8.57 -9.43
C VAL A 37 -5.75 8.43 -10.91
N TRP A 38 -5.09 7.46 -11.51
CA TRP A 38 -5.19 7.08 -12.92
C TRP A 38 -5.76 5.68 -13.00
N ALA A 39 -7.02 5.59 -13.42
CA ALA A 39 -7.72 4.33 -13.52
C ALA A 39 -7.91 3.94 -14.98
N ALA A 40 -7.34 2.81 -15.37
CA ALA A 40 -7.50 2.26 -16.72
C ALA A 40 -8.97 1.87 -17.00
N ALA A 41 -9.32 1.75 -18.28
CA ALA A 41 -10.65 1.29 -18.68
C ALA A 41 -10.87 -0.17 -18.24
N PHE A 42 -12.14 -0.58 -18.18
CA PHE A 42 -12.48 -1.92 -17.71
C PHE A 42 -11.80 -3.03 -18.55
N ARG A 43 -11.73 -2.86 -19.87
CA ARG A 43 -11.03 -3.77 -20.79
C ARG A 43 -9.55 -3.96 -20.41
N ASP A 44 -8.86 -2.88 -20.09
CA ASP A 44 -7.42 -2.91 -19.78
C ASP A 44 -7.17 -3.52 -18.39
N ARG A 45 -8.13 -3.35 -17.46
CA ARG A 45 -8.06 -4.04 -16.16
C ARG A 45 -8.13 -5.56 -16.33
N ILE A 46 -8.91 -6.07 -17.29
CA ILE A 46 -8.92 -7.51 -17.62
C ILE A 46 -7.53 -7.94 -18.04
N VAL A 47 -6.86 -7.17 -18.91
CA VAL A 47 -5.49 -7.44 -19.35
C VAL A 47 -4.48 -7.37 -18.20
N HIS A 48 -4.60 -6.38 -17.29
CA HIS A 48 -3.77 -6.30 -16.09
C HIS A 48 -3.91 -7.55 -15.21
N HIS A 49 -5.14 -8.05 -15.03
CA HIS A 49 -5.41 -9.27 -14.28
C HIS A 49 -4.88 -10.52 -15.00
N LEU A 50 -5.07 -10.62 -16.31
CA LEU A 50 -4.52 -11.71 -17.13
C LEU A 50 -2.99 -11.79 -16.99
N LEU A 51 -2.32 -10.64 -17.16
CA LEU A 51 -0.88 -10.51 -17.03
C LEU A 51 -0.42 -10.92 -15.63
N TYR A 52 -1.00 -10.33 -14.57
CA TYR A 52 -0.64 -10.63 -13.18
C TYR A 52 -0.86 -12.10 -12.83
N ASN A 53 -1.98 -12.69 -13.21
CA ASN A 53 -2.27 -14.11 -12.93
C ASN A 53 -1.25 -15.05 -13.56
N ARG A 54 -0.72 -14.69 -14.74
CA ARG A 54 0.30 -15.47 -15.43
C ARG A 54 1.69 -15.32 -14.81
N ILE A 55 2.14 -14.07 -14.63
CA ILE A 55 3.55 -13.79 -14.29
C ILE A 55 3.79 -13.62 -12.79
N GLY A 56 2.78 -13.15 -12.04
CA GLY A 56 2.86 -12.82 -10.62
C GLY A 56 3.55 -13.90 -9.77
N PRO A 57 3.14 -15.18 -9.88
CA PRO A 57 3.76 -16.28 -9.13
C PRO A 57 5.27 -16.47 -9.37
N ARG A 58 5.83 -15.99 -10.49
CA ARG A 58 7.28 -16.05 -10.75
C ARG A 58 8.05 -15.06 -9.89
N PHE A 59 7.50 -13.87 -9.68
CA PHE A 59 8.12 -12.81 -8.88
C PHE A 59 7.82 -12.99 -7.40
N GLU A 60 6.59 -13.38 -7.04
CA GLU A 60 6.21 -13.58 -5.64
C GLU A 60 7.03 -14.67 -4.93
N ARG A 61 7.53 -15.66 -5.69
CA ARG A 61 8.45 -16.70 -5.16
C ARG A 61 9.85 -16.17 -4.83
N SER A 62 10.30 -15.09 -5.46
CA SER A 62 11.59 -14.46 -5.10
C SER A 62 11.46 -13.43 -3.99
N PHE A 63 10.26 -12.86 -3.80
CA PHE A 63 10.03 -11.86 -2.77
C PHE A 63 10.26 -12.46 -1.38
N ILE A 64 11.01 -11.72 -0.57
CA ILE A 64 11.23 -12.08 0.82
C ILE A 64 9.90 -12.08 1.60
N ALA A 65 9.79 -12.91 2.64
CA ALA A 65 8.59 -12.96 3.48
C ALA A 65 8.28 -11.64 4.20
N ASP A 66 9.27 -10.75 4.31
CA ASP A 66 9.18 -9.44 4.93
C ASP A 66 8.73 -8.32 3.96
N SER A 67 8.49 -8.64 2.69
CA SER A 67 7.75 -7.79 1.76
C SER A 67 6.26 -8.07 1.91
N CYS A 68 5.52 -7.07 2.38
CA CYS A 68 4.21 -7.28 3.01
C CYS A 68 3.03 -6.61 2.31
N ALA A 69 3.24 -5.82 1.26
CA ALA A 69 2.18 -5.06 0.59
C ALA A 69 1.78 -5.70 -0.73
N CYS A 70 0.50 -5.60 -1.11
CA CYS A 70 -0.03 -5.99 -2.43
C CYS A 70 0.32 -7.44 -2.84
N ILE A 71 0.43 -8.35 -1.86
CA ILE A 71 0.65 -9.79 -2.07
C ILE A 71 -0.49 -10.51 -1.35
N LYS A 72 -1.10 -11.50 -2.00
CA LYS A 72 -2.23 -12.25 -1.42
C LYS A 72 -1.86 -12.83 -0.04
N GLY A 73 -2.69 -12.57 0.96
CA GLY A 73 -2.46 -13.00 2.35
C GLY A 73 -1.46 -12.13 3.15
N ARG A 74 -0.80 -11.14 2.52
CA ARG A 74 0.10 -10.19 3.19
C ARG A 74 -0.54 -8.81 3.17
N GLY A 75 -1.10 -8.41 4.30
CA GLY A 75 -1.72 -7.10 4.51
C GLY A 75 -1.06 -6.31 5.65
N THR A 76 -1.69 -5.20 6.03
CA THR A 76 -1.23 -4.35 7.15
C THR A 76 -1.09 -5.12 8.46
N LEU A 77 -2.05 -6.00 8.79
CA LEU A 77 -1.98 -6.85 9.98
C LEU A 77 -0.78 -7.80 9.95
N TYR A 78 -0.54 -8.47 8.82
CA TYR A 78 0.62 -9.36 8.63
C TYR A 78 1.92 -8.60 8.83
N ALA A 79 2.04 -7.41 8.21
CA ALA A 79 3.22 -6.56 8.34
C ALA A 79 3.45 -6.11 9.80
N ALA A 80 2.39 -5.71 10.50
CA ALA A 80 2.45 -5.29 11.89
C ALA A 80 2.86 -6.44 12.83
N GLN A 81 2.30 -7.64 12.65
CA GLN A 81 2.65 -8.84 13.42
C GLN A 81 4.10 -9.26 13.18
N ARG A 82 4.58 -9.20 11.94
CA ARG A 82 5.99 -9.51 11.63
C ARG A 82 6.95 -8.51 12.23
N LEU A 83 6.65 -7.22 12.13
CA LEU A 83 7.48 -6.20 12.75
C LEU A 83 7.52 -6.38 14.27
N GLU A 84 6.38 -6.69 14.90
CA GLU A 84 6.33 -6.98 16.34
C GLU A 84 7.18 -8.20 16.72
N SER A 85 7.08 -9.30 15.96
CA SER A 85 7.93 -10.48 16.16
C SER A 85 9.42 -10.14 16.05
N LYS A 86 9.81 -9.32 15.05
CA LYS A 86 11.20 -8.84 14.89
C LYS A 86 11.64 -7.95 16.05
N VAL A 87 10.79 -7.04 16.50
CA VAL A 87 11.05 -6.17 17.66
C VAL A 87 11.30 -7.02 18.91
N ARG A 88 10.44 -8.01 19.17
CA ARG A 88 10.61 -8.92 20.29
C ARG A 88 11.89 -9.74 20.16
N SER A 89 12.23 -10.17 18.96
CA SER A 89 13.49 -10.91 18.70
C SER A 89 14.72 -10.06 18.97
N VAL A 90 14.82 -8.86 18.39
CA VAL A 90 16.03 -8.00 18.54
C VAL A 90 16.18 -7.44 19.96
N THR A 91 15.07 -7.20 20.66
CA THR A 91 15.10 -6.70 22.04
C THR A 91 15.16 -7.81 23.10
N GLN A 92 15.18 -9.09 22.70
CA GLN A 92 15.03 -10.23 23.60
C GLN A 92 13.82 -10.07 24.53
N ASN A 93 12.65 -9.82 23.95
CA ASN A 93 11.41 -9.43 24.62
C ASN A 93 11.60 -8.22 25.53
N TRP A 94 12.10 -7.11 24.97
CA TRP A 94 12.28 -5.83 25.67
C TRP A 94 13.27 -5.83 26.85
N SER A 95 14.04 -6.90 27.04
CA SER A 95 15.11 -6.97 28.05
C SER A 95 16.38 -6.22 27.61
N LYS A 96 16.57 -6.05 26.29
CA LYS A 96 17.68 -5.28 25.71
C LYS A 96 17.17 -4.07 24.94
N ARG A 97 17.97 -3.00 24.99
CA ARG A 97 17.76 -1.81 24.16
C ARG A 97 18.10 -2.13 22.70
N ALA A 98 17.28 -1.61 21.80
CA ALA A 98 17.53 -1.63 20.38
C ALA A 98 16.93 -0.37 19.73
N PHE A 99 17.34 -0.13 18.49
CA PHE A 99 17.00 1.04 17.70
C PHE A 99 16.32 0.59 16.41
N TYR A 100 15.55 1.49 15.81
CA TYR A 100 15.03 1.30 14.48
C TYR A 100 15.43 2.45 13.58
N LEU A 101 15.72 2.12 12.32
CA LEU A 101 15.79 3.04 11.20
C LEU A 101 14.55 2.82 10.35
N LYS A 102 13.70 3.83 10.28
CA LYS A 102 12.56 3.89 9.37
C LYS A 102 12.91 4.81 8.21
N CYS A 103 12.64 4.34 7.00
CA CYS A 103 12.84 5.10 5.77
C CYS A 103 11.57 5.05 4.91
N ASP A 104 11.39 6.08 4.09
CA ASP A 104 10.29 6.24 3.15
C ASP A 104 10.86 6.83 1.87
N LEU A 105 10.42 6.37 0.70
CA LEU A 105 10.90 6.92 -0.57
C LEU A 105 10.18 8.22 -0.95
N ALA A 106 10.94 9.18 -1.47
CA ALA A 106 10.39 10.43 -1.97
C ALA A 106 9.60 10.19 -3.28
N ASN A 107 8.32 10.56 -3.27
CA ASN A 107 7.44 10.57 -4.45
C ASN A 107 7.43 9.23 -5.23
N PHE A 108 7.54 8.11 -4.51
CA PHE A 108 7.87 6.80 -5.06
C PHE A 108 7.16 6.44 -6.38
N PHE A 109 5.83 6.42 -6.40
CA PHE A 109 5.09 6.00 -7.60
C PHE A 109 5.35 6.87 -8.81
N VAL A 110 5.61 8.17 -8.65
CA VAL A 110 5.88 9.07 -9.77
C VAL A 110 7.36 9.14 -10.15
N SER A 111 8.26 8.58 -9.32
CA SER A 111 9.71 8.55 -9.55
C SER A 111 10.25 7.21 -10.05
N ILE A 112 9.41 6.19 -10.22
CA ILE A 112 9.82 4.90 -10.79
C ILE A 112 10.24 5.09 -12.25
N ASP A 113 11.45 4.65 -12.61
CA ASP A 113 11.90 4.64 -14.01
C ASP A 113 11.37 3.38 -14.70
N LYS A 114 10.51 3.58 -15.71
CA LYS A 114 9.89 2.47 -16.45
C LYS A 114 10.90 1.62 -17.21
N ARG A 115 12.05 2.17 -17.62
CA ARG A 115 13.08 1.42 -18.35
C ARG A 115 13.80 0.44 -17.42
N ILE A 116 14.21 0.92 -16.24
CA ILE A 116 14.80 0.06 -15.20
C ILE A 116 13.81 -1.04 -14.80
N LEU A 117 12.54 -0.68 -14.62
CA LEU A 117 11.50 -1.65 -14.28
C LEU A 117 11.28 -2.68 -15.40
N LEU A 118 11.29 -2.26 -16.67
CA LEU A 118 11.16 -3.14 -17.81
C LEU A 118 12.29 -4.18 -17.81
N ASP A 119 13.54 -3.76 -17.63
CA ASP A 119 14.69 -4.66 -17.55
C ASP A 119 14.53 -5.70 -16.43
N LEU A 120 14.08 -5.27 -15.24
CA LEU A 120 13.83 -6.16 -14.11
C LEU A 120 12.72 -7.18 -14.39
N LEU A 121 11.69 -6.79 -15.13
CA LEU A 121 10.58 -7.67 -15.51
C LEU A 121 11.02 -8.68 -16.59
N LEU A 122 11.68 -8.20 -17.65
CA LEU A 122 12.13 -9.03 -18.76
C LEU A 122 13.20 -10.05 -18.35
N ALA A 123 13.95 -9.80 -17.27
CA ALA A 123 14.88 -10.76 -16.70
C ALA A 123 14.21 -12.07 -16.21
N LYS A 124 12.90 -12.05 -15.91
CA LYS A 124 12.14 -13.24 -15.41
C LYS A 124 11.01 -13.69 -16.34
N ILE A 125 10.85 -13.03 -17.48
CA ILE A 125 9.84 -13.36 -18.49
C ILE A 125 10.58 -13.65 -19.78
N SER A 126 10.48 -14.87 -20.29
CA SER A 126 11.19 -15.28 -21.52
C SER A 126 10.27 -15.32 -22.74
N GLU A 127 8.98 -15.55 -22.53
CA GLU A 127 8.04 -15.79 -23.61
C GLU A 127 7.71 -14.53 -24.41
N PRO A 128 7.83 -14.54 -25.77
CA PRO A 128 7.65 -13.35 -26.60
C PRO A 128 6.32 -12.62 -26.40
N PHE A 129 5.21 -13.37 -26.34
CA PHE A 129 3.89 -12.80 -26.11
C PHE A 129 3.82 -12.00 -24.80
N TRP A 130 4.29 -12.59 -23.70
CA TRP A 130 4.23 -11.95 -22.39
C TRP A 130 5.22 -10.79 -22.26
N ARG A 131 6.36 -10.84 -22.97
CA ARG A 131 7.31 -9.73 -23.08
C ARG A 131 6.71 -8.53 -23.80
N SER A 132 6.11 -8.76 -24.97
CA SER A 132 5.45 -7.70 -25.72
C SER A 132 4.29 -7.10 -24.92
N LEU A 133 3.43 -7.94 -24.33
CA LEU A 133 2.28 -7.46 -23.56
C LEU A 133 2.69 -6.65 -22.32
N ILE A 134 3.73 -7.09 -21.59
CA ILE A 134 4.19 -6.33 -20.41
C ILE A 134 4.83 -5.01 -20.79
N GLU A 135 5.56 -4.98 -21.90
CA GLU A 135 6.15 -3.74 -22.44
C GLU A 135 5.04 -2.76 -22.83
N THR A 136 4.04 -3.22 -23.58
CA THR A 136 2.85 -2.41 -23.92
C THR A 136 2.16 -1.85 -22.68
N VAL A 137 1.88 -2.69 -21.68
CA VAL A 137 1.18 -2.28 -20.46
C VAL A 137 2.02 -1.34 -19.59
N LEU A 138 3.32 -1.59 -19.47
CA LEU A 138 4.22 -0.77 -18.66
C LEU A 138 4.51 0.57 -19.32
N MET A 139 4.83 0.56 -20.61
CA MET A 139 5.28 1.75 -21.33
C MET A 139 4.14 2.68 -21.71
N HIS A 140 2.90 2.19 -21.79
CA HIS A 140 1.72 3.00 -22.02
C HIS A 140 1.65 4.20 -21.08
N ASP A 141 1.51 5.39 -21.67
CA ASP A 141 1.33 6.63 -20.94
C ASP A 141 -0.16 6.97 -20.84
N PRO A 142 -0.77 6.91 -19.64
CA PRO A 142 -2.19 7.22 -19.47
C PRO A 142 -2.51 8.70 -19.72
N ARG A 143 -1.49 9.57 -19.84
CA ARG A 143 -1.65 11.02 -20.07
C ARG A 143 -1.98 11.35 -21.52
N ASP A 144 -1.67 10.47 -22.45
CA ASP A 144 -1.88 10.69 -23.88
C ASP A 144 -3.38 10.74 -24.23
N ASP A 145 -4.21 9.96 -23.54
CA ASP A 145 -5.66 9.93 -23.73
C ASP A 145 -6.39 9.66 -22.40
N PHE A 146 -6.95 10.71 -21.79
CA PHE A 146 -7.74 10.57 -20.56
C PHE A 146 -8.93 11.53 -20.46
N VAL A 147 -9.89 11.14 -19.60
CA VAL A 147 -10.96 12.03 -19.12
C VAL A 147 -10.73 12.34 -17.66
N TYR A 148 -10.72 13.64 -17.32
CA TYR A 148 -10.74 14.06 -15.92
C TYR A 148 -12.15 13.91 -15.34
N HIS A 149 -12.26 13.28 -14.18
CA HIS A 149 -13.51 13.05 -13.46
C HIS A 149 -13.48 13.76 -12.11
N GLY A 150 -14.37 14.74 -11.94
CA GLY A 150 -14.52 15.52 -10.70
C GLY A 150 -14.27 17.00 -10.94
N ASP A 151 -14.12 17.74 -9.85
CA ASP A 151 -13.79 19.17 -9.88
C ASP A 151 -12.30 19.36 -10.24
N PRO A 152 -11.95 20.06 -11.33
CA PRO A 152 -10.56 20.34 -11.72
C PRO A 152 -9.75 21.08 -10.66
N SER A 153 -10.39 21.91 -9.83
CA SER A 153 -9.71 22.66 -8.75
C SER A 153 -9.04 21.73 -7.74
N MET A 154 -9.53 20.49 -7.61
CA MET A 154 -8.96 19.48 -6.71
C MET A 154 -7.52 19.10 -7.09
N MET A 155 -7.10 19.31 -8.35
CA MET A 155 -5.73 19.06 -8.78
C MET A 155 -4.73 20.00 -8.08
N GLU A 156 -5.15 21.23 -7.76
CA GLU A 156 -4.33 22.22 -7.04
C GLU A 156 -3.91 21.72 -5.65
N LEU A 157 -4.70 20.85 -5.04
CA LEU A 157 -4.40 20.24 -3.74
C LEU A 157 -3.26 19.21 -3.81
N VAL A 158 -2.96 18.67 -5.00
CA VAL A 158 -1.88 17.71 -5.21
C VAL A 158 -0.60 18.50 -5.51
N PRO A 159 0.48 18.37 -4.73
CA PRO A 159 1.73 19.07 -5.03
C PRO A 159 2.30 18.67 -6.41
N PRO A 160 2.85 19.61 -7.21
CA PRO A 160 3.35 19.32 -8.56
C PRO A 160 4.32 18.13 -8.63
N HIS A 161 5.28 18.06 -7.70
CA HIS A 161 6.25 16.95 -7.59
C HIS A 161 5.65 15.58 -7.22
N LYS A 162 4.31 15.47 -7.10
CA LYS A 162 3.56 14.22 -6.85
C LYS A 162 2.52 13.93 -7.92
N ARG A 163 2.39 14.80 -8.93
CA ARG A 163 1.51 14.61 -10.06
C ARG A 163 2.28 13.86 -11.13
N LEU A 164 1.64 12.86 -11.73
CA LEU A 164 2.16 12.14 -12.88
C LEU A 164 2.23 13.08 -14.09
N LEU A 165 1.28 14.02 -14.22
CA LEU A 165 1.28 15.04 -15.28
C LEU A 165 2.58 15.84 -15.37
N GLU A 166 3.26 16.03 -14.25
CA GLU A 166 4.46 16.88 -14.12
C GLU A 166 5.77 16.08 -14.23
N GLN A 167 5.71 14.80 -14.62
CA GLN A 167 6.88 13.92 -14.77
C GLN A 167 7.22 13.70 -16.25
N GLU A 168 8.42 13.21 -16.52
CA GLU A 168 8.80 12.76 -17.86
C GLU A 168 7.99 11.54 -18.32
N PRO A 169 7.80 11.32 -19.65
CA PRO A 169 7.10 10.15 -20.22
C PRO A 169 7.52 8.78 -19.67
N HIS A 170 8.82 8.63 -19.40
CA HIS A 170 9.41 7.38 -18.92
C HIS A 170 9.37 7.20 -17.40
N LEU A 171 8.89 8.21 -16.66
CA LEU A 171 8.83 8.21 -15.20
C LEU A 171 7.41 8.05 -14.69
N GLY A 172 7.30 7.25 -13.64
CA GLY A 172 6.10 7.07 -12.86
C GLY A 172 5.19 5.93 -13.32
N LEU A 173 4.35 5.49 -12.39
CA LEU A 173 3.31 4.49 -12.61
C LEU A 173 1.94 5.07 -12.22
N PRO A 174 0.88 4.79 -13.00
CA PRO A 174 -0.47 5.25 -12.69
C PRO A 174 -0.99 4.63 -11.38
N ILE A 175 -1.19 5.47 -10.37
CA ILE A 175 -1.81 5.05 -9.10
C ILE A 175 -3.28 4.73 -9.40
N GLY A 176 -3.69 3.46 -9.27
CA GLY A 176 -5.08 3.04 -9.54
C GLY A 176 -5.17 1.71 -10.29
N ASN A 177 -4.09 1.30 -10.95
CA ASN A 177 -4.02 0.04 -11.67
C ASN A 177 -3.37 -1.08 -10.81
N LEU A 178 -3.85 -2.32 -10.98
CA LEU A 178 -3.28 -3.50 -10.32
C LEU A 178 -1.81 -3.71 -10.70
N SER A 179 -1.50 -3.56 -12.00
CA SER A 179 -0.16 -3.67 -12.55
C SER A 179 0.83 -2.76 -11.83
N SER A 180 0.47 -1.49 -11.60
CA SER A 180 1.32 -0.52 -10.90
C SER A 180 1.72 -0.96 -9.49
N GLN A 181 0.80 -1.57 -8.72
CA GLN A 181 1.09 -2.06 -7.37
C GLN A 181 2.06 -3.24 -7.40
N PHE A 182 1.84 -4.18 -8.33
CA PHE A 182 2.70 -5.33 -8.51
C PHE A 182 4.10 -4.91 -9.00
N PHE A 183 4.17 -4.03 -10.00
CA PHE A 183 5.42 -3.51 -10.54
C PHE A 183 6.24 -2.74 -9.51
N ALA A 184 5.59 -1.94 -8.67
CA ALA A 184 6.25 -1.27 -7.54
C ALA A 184 6.93 -2.26 -6.58
N ASN A 185 6.33 -3.43 -6.35
CA ASN A 185 6.96 -4.48 -5.55
C ASN A 185 8.14 -5.15 -6.26
N VAL A 186 8.03 -5.43 -7.57
CA VAL A 186 9.15 -5.96 -8.37
C VAL A 186 10.33 -5.00 -8.35
N TYR A 187 10.07 -3.71 -8.49
CA TYR A 187 11.10 -2.66 -8.47
C TYR A 187 11.89 -2.66 -7.14
N LEU A 188 11.17 -2.72 -6.02
CA LEU A 188 11.79 -2.68 -4.69
C LEU A 188 12.22 -4.04 -4.15
N ASP A 189 11.95 -5.14 -4.84
CA ASP A 189 12.57 -6.44 -4.53
C ASP A 189 14.10 -6.32 -4.62
N VAL A 190 14.62 -5.48 -5.52
CA VAL A 190 16.07 -5.20 -5.62
C VAL A 190 16.64 -4.65 -4.30
N LEU A 191 15.90 -3.79 -3.59
CA LEU A 191 16.26 -3.32 -2.25
C LEU A 191 16.14 -4.45 -1.21
N ASP A 192 15.08 -5.25 -1.28
CA ASP A 192 14.85 -6.37 -0.36
C ASP A 192 15.99 -7.38 -0.41
N GLN A 193 16.41 -7.76 -1.63
CA GLN A 193 17.51 -8.68 -1.86
C GLN A 193 18.83 -8.10 -1.32
N ARG A 194 19.12 -6.81 -1.56
CA ARG A 194 20.30 -6.15 -0.99
C ARG A 194 20.25 -6.14 0.54
N ALA A 195 19.11 -5.79 1.13
CA ALA A 195 18.93 -5.74 2.57
C ALA A 195 19.21 -7.10 3.22
N LYS A 196 18.74 -8.20 2.62
CA LYS A 196 18.94 -9.54 3.17
C LYS A 196 20.31 -10.14 2.87
N HIS A 197 20.78 -10.03 1.63
CA HIS A 197 21.94 -10.80 1.16
C HIS A 197 23.26 -10.01 1.20
N VAL A 198 23.21 -8.69 1.11
CA VAL A 198 24.42 -7.84 1.13
C VAL A 198 24.60 -7.19 2.50
N LEU A 199 23.54 -6.55 3.02
CA LEU A 199 23.61 -5.85 4.31
C LEU A 199 23.46 -6.79 5.52
N GLY A 200 23.01 -8.02 5.30
CA GLY A 200 22.76 -8.99 6.38
C GLY A 200 21.68 -8.52 7.37
N ALA A 201 20.75 -7.67 6.94
CA ALA A 201 19.74 -7.09 7.81
C ALA A 201 18.67 -8.12 8.22
N ARG A 202 18.99 -8.88 9.28
CA ARG A 202 18.11 -9.91 9.84
C ARG A 202 16.71 -9.37 10.13
N HIS A 203 16.64 -8.21 10.78
CA HIS A 203 15.39 -7.56 11.18
C HIS A 203 14.99 -6.41 10.23
N TYR A 204 14.86 -6.74 8.94
CA TYR A 204 14.30 -5.86 7.91
C TYR A 204 12.82 -6.19 7.62
N ILE A 205 12.01 -5.16 7.30
CA ILE A 205 10.63 -5.30 6.79
C ILE A 205 10.25 -4.12 5.88
N ARG A 206 9.43 -4.39 4.86
CA ARG A 206 8.94 -3.37 3.91
C ARG A 206 7.44 -3.49 3.63
N TYR A 207 6.79 -2.34 3.51
CA TYR A 207 5.42 -2.18 3.06
C TYR A 207 5.36 -1.07 2.01
N VAL A 208 5.30 -1.45 0.72
CA VAL A 208 5.43 -0.53 -0.42
C VAL A 208 6.75 0.25 -0.32
N ASP A 209 6.70 1.56 -0.09
CA ASP A 209 7.79 2.53 0.01
C ASP A 209 8.28 2.76 1.45
N ASP A 210 7.53 2.29 2.45
CA ASP A 210 7.88 2.39 3.87
C ASP A 210 8.64 1.12 4.29
N PHE A 211 9.89 1.26 4.75
CA PHE A 211 10.71 0.16 5.21
C PHE A 211 11.44 0.46 6.51
N VAL A 212 11.67 -0.60 7.30
CA VAL A 212 12.22 -0.53 8.65
C VAL A 212 13.35 -1.54 8.81
N PHE A 213 14.47 -1.06 9.32
CA PHE A 213 15.59 -1.86 9.82
C PHE A 213 15.64 -1.77 11.35
N LEU A 214 15.87 -2.89 12.02
CA LEU A 214 16.09 -2.93 13.47
C LEU A 214 17.50 -3.44 13.76
N HIS A 215 18.15 -2.85 14.76
CA HIS A 215 19.45 -3.31 15.22
C HIS A 215 19.73 -2.82 16.66
N GLU A 216 20.60 -3.53 17.39
CA GLU A 216 21.03 -3.14 18.74
C GLU A 216 21.95 -1.91 18.71
N SER A 217 22.78 -1.78 17.68
CA SER A 217 23.70 -0.65 17.46
C SER A 217 23.10 0.40 16.50
N PRO A 218 22.99 1.68 16.92
CA PRO A 218 22.59 2.78 16.04
C PRO A 218 23.68 3.12 15.01
N ALA A 219 24.96 2.83 15.31
CA ALA A 219 26.05 3.01 14.33
C ALA A 219 25.84 2.11 13.11
N ARG A 220 25.48 0.83 13.33
CA ARG A 220 25.14 -0.08 12.23
C ARG A 220 23.93 0.38 11.41
N LEU A 221 22.96 1.02 12.05
CA LEU A 221 21.82 1.60 11.32
C LEU A 221 22.23 2.80 10.48
N ASN A 222 23.18 3.63 10.94
CA ASN A 222 23.74 4.71 10.13
C ASN A 222 24.55 4.19 8.94
N GLU A 223 25.31 3.10 9.10
CA GLU A 223 25.99 2.42 7.98
C GLU A 223 24.99 1.92 6.94
N ILE A 224 23.92 1.25 7.39
CA ILE A 224 22.82 0.81 6.51
C ILE A 224 22.17 2.01 5.81
N LEU A 225 21.92 3.10 6.53
CA LEU A 225 21.33 4.31 5.93
C LEU A 225 22.25 4.89 4.84
N ALA A 226 23.55 4.97 5.09
CA ALA A 226 24.52 5.47 4.11
C ALA A 226 24.55 4.58 2.85
N ASP A 227 24.59 3.27 3.03
CA ASP A 227 24.55 2.30 1.93
C ASP A 227 23.27 2.44 1.09
N VAL A 228 22.10 2.42 1.73
CA VAL A 228 20.81 2.52 1.04
C VAL A 228 20.66 3.88 0.35
N THR A 229 21.18 4.95 0.95
CA THR A 229 21.16 6.32 0.37
C THR A 229 22.00 6.41 -0.91
N ALA A 230 23.13 5.70 -0.98
CA ALA A 230 23.97 5.63 -2.18
C ALA A 230 23.41 4.64 -3.23
N PHE A 231 22.90 3.49 -2.77
CA PHE A 231 22.44 2.41 -3.65
C PHE A 231 21.17 2.76 -4.42
N LEU A 232 20.17 3.34 -3.75
CA LEU A 232 18.85 3.58 -4.35
C LEU A 232 18.90 4.50 -5.59
N PRO A 233 19.60 5.65 -5.57
CA PRO A 233 19.70 6.49 -6.75
C PRO A 233 20.53 5.82 -7.85
N ALA A 234 21.62 5.14 -7.48
CA ALA A 234 22.53 4.51 -8.43
C ALA A 234 21.90 3.33 -9.18
N ARG A 235 21.08 2.52 -8.51
CA ARG A 235 20.52 1.29 -9.10
C ARG A 235 19.08 1.42 -9.56
N LEU A 236 18.29 2.23 -8.88
CA LEU A 236 16.84 2.33 -9.02
C LEU A 236 16.37 3.77 -9.26
N ALA A 237 17.25 4.75 -9.47
CA ALA A 237 16.88 6.14 -9.74
C ALA A 237 15.91 6.80 -8.72
N VAL A 238 15.72 6.21 -7.53
CA VAL A 238 14.82 6.70 -6.48
C VAL A 238 15.63 7.16 -5.28
N ARG A 239 15.04 8.05 -4.48
CA ARG A 239 15.70 8.67 -3.32
C ARG A 239 14.88 8.48 -2.05
N ILE A 240 15.57 8.35 -0.92
CA ILE A 240 14.94 8.39 0.41
C ILE A 240 14.42 9.80 0.68
N ASN A 241 13.30 9.91 1.38
CA ASN A 241 12.76 11.15 1.90
C ASN A 241 13.42 11.49 3.25
N PRO A 242 14.36 12.46 3.31
CA PRO A 242 15.09 12.76 4.54
C PRO A 242 14.18 13.23 5.68
N ARG A 243 13.06 13.90 5.37
CA ARG A 243 12.10 14.38 6.38
C ARG A 243 11.30 13.27 7.04
N LYS A 244 11.24 12.09 6.43
CA LYS A 244 10.53 10.91 6.94
C LYS A 244 11.47 9.81 7.42
N THR A 245 12.78 9.99 7.24
CA THR A 245 13.78 9.11 7.82
C THR A 245 13.84 9.34 9.32
N ILE A 246 13.69 8.26 10.09
CA ILE A 246 13.69 8.31 11.55
C ILE A 246 14.64 7.24 12.07
N LEU A 247 15.63 7.64 12.86
CA LEU A 247 16.49 6.75 13.62
C LEU A 247 16.31 7.05 15.11
N GLN A 248 15.74 6.13 15.87
CA GLN A 248 15.55 6.32 17.31
C GLN A 248 15.38 4.99 18.07
N PRO A 249 15.43 5.00 19.42
CA PRO A 249 15.11 3.83 20.24
C PRO A 249 13.72 3.25 19.95
N ILE A 250 13.60 1.92 19.99
CA ILE A 250 12.33 1.22 19.71
C ILE A 250 11.26 1.50 20.78
N ASP A 251 11.66 1.77 22.02
CA ASP A 251 10.74 2.01 23.15
C ASP A 251 9.85 3.26 22.99
N ARG A 252 10.30 4.26 22.22
CA ARG A 252 9.50 5.44 21.82
C ARG A 252 8.29 5.07 20.97
N GLY A 253 8.39 3.92 20.31
CA GLY A 253 7.34 3.27 19.55
C GLY A 253 7.54 3.42 18.05
N ILE A 254 7.37 2.31 17.33
CA ILE A 254 7.51 2.26 15.87
C ILE A 254 6.14 2.42 15.24
N ASP A 255 5.93 3.52 14.53
CA ASP A 255 4.72 3.74 13.73
C ASP A 255 4.87 3.09 12.34
N PHE A 256 4.10 2.04 12.08
CA PHE A 256 4.17 1.25 10.84
C PHE A 256 2.78 0.74 10.45
N VAL A 257 2.42 0.81 9.16
CA VAL A 257 1.18 0.27 8.58
C VAL A 257 -0.13 0.58 9.34
N GLY A 258 -0.21 1.77 9.96
CA GLY A 258 -1.39 2.22 10.70
C GLY A 258 -1.46 1.75 12.15
N GLN A 259 -0.42 1.11 12.66
CA GLN A 259 -0.28 0.69 14.05
C GLN A 259 1.02 1.23 14.66
N VAL A 260 1.07 1.32 15.99
CA VAL A 260 2.25 1.74 16.76
C VAL A 260 2.64 0.60 17.69
N ILE A 261 3.85 0.08 17.50
CA ILE A 261 4.43 -0.98 18.35
C ILE A 261 5.20 -0.31 19.48
N ARG A 262 4.87 -0.66 20.72
CA ARG A 262 5.48 -0.17 21.96
C ARG A 262 5.86 -1.35 22.87
N PRO A 263 6.62 -1.10 23.95
CA PRO A 263 6.87 -2.12 24.96
C PRO A 263 5.57 -2.81 25.37
N TRP A 264 5.56 -4.14 25.15
CA TRP A 264 4.49 -5.06 25.55
C TRP A 264 3.12 -4.86 24.89
N ARG A 265 3.00 -3.95 23.91
CA ARG A 265 1.72 -3.67 23.28
C ARG A 265 1.83 -3.10 21.87
N ARG A 266 0.79 -3.36 21.09
CA ARG A 266 0.54 -2.77 19.77
C ARG A 266 -0.79 -2.03 19.79
N GLN A 267 -0.78 -0.76 19.37
CA GLN A 267 -1.92 0.14 19.40
C GLN A 267 -2.27 0.63 17.99
N THR A 268 -3.52 0.99 17.74
CA THR A 268 -3.89 1.67 16.49
C THR A 268 -3.30 3.07 16.46
N ARG A 269 -2.81 3.52 15.30
CA ARG A 269 -2.29 4.89 15.13
C ARG A 269 -3.40 5.90 15.48
N LYS A 270 -3.07 6.87 16.35
CA LYS A 270 -4.03 7.90 16.83
C LYS A 270 -4.83 8.56 15.69
N ARG A 271 -4.15 8.95 14.60
CA ARG A 271 -4.79 9.54 13.42
C ARG A 271 -5.83 8.61 12.80
N THR A 272 -5.52 7.33 12.63
CA THR A 272 -6.42 6.33 12.05
C THR A 272 -7.67 6.15 12.91
N ARG A 273 -7.50 6.06 14.23
CA ARG A 273 -8.64 6.00 15.15
C ARG A 273 -9.48 7.28 15.11
N ASN A 274 -8.85 8.45 15.14
CA ASN A 274 -9.59 9.72 15.13
C ASN A 274 -10.38 9.89 13.83
N GLU A 275 -9.82 9.47 12.69
CA GLU A 275 -10.55 9.42 11.42
C GLU A 275 -11.71 8.43 11.48
N ALA A 276 -11.53 7.25 12.09
CA ALA A 276 -12.62 6.28 12.26
C ALA A 276 -13.79 6.86 13.06
N LEU A 277 -13.51 7.51 14.19
CA LEU A 277 -14.52 8.16 15.02
C LEU A 277 -15.23 9.29 14.26
N ARG A 278 -14.47 10.15 13.57
CA ARG A 278 -15.02 11.22 12.74
C ARG A 278 -15.93 10.68 11.65
N ARG A 279 -15.49 9.63 10.93
CA ARG A 279 -16.27 9.02 9.85
C ARG A 279 -17.57 8.43 10.36
N VAL A 280 -17.55 7.74 11.50
CA VAL A 280 -18.76 7.19 12.13
C VAL A 280 -19.72 8.31 12.52
N ALA A 281 -19.23 9.43 13.04
CA ALA A 281 -20.06 10.58 13.37
C ALA A 281 -20.66 11.29 12.13
N GLU A 282 -19.93 11.33 11.01
CA GLU A 282 -20.37 11.95 9.75
C GLU A 282 -21.22 11.01 8.86
N THR A 283 -21.31 9.72 9.17
CA THR A 283 -21.99 8.73 8.31
C THR A 283 -23.50 8.76 8.53
N PRO A 284 -24.32 8.85 7.45
CA PRO A 284 -25.77 8.74 7.56
C PRO A 284 -26.23 7.44 8.23
N ALA A 285 -27.37 7.49 8.92
CA ALA A 285 -27.88 6.34 9.68
C ALA A 285 -28.10 5.07 8.82
N THR A 286 -28.34 5.23 7.51
CA THR A 286 -28.52 4.16 6.51
C THR A 286 -27.25 3.32 6.34
N ASP A 287 -26.08 3.95 6.36
CA ASP A 287 -24.78 3.32 6.08
C ASP A 287 -23.93 3.12 7.35
N LEU A 288 -24.45 3.55 8.51
CA LEU A 288 -23.68 3.59 9.75
C LEU A 288 -23.22 2.20 10.22
N MET A 289 -24.08 1.20 10.14
CA MET A 289 -23.77 -0.16 10.60
C MET A 289 -22.57 -0.79 9.85
N PRO A 290 -22.55 -0.87 8.50
CA PRO A 290 -21.42 -1.45 7.79
C PRO A 290 -20.13 -0.65 8.02
N VAL A 291 -20.20 0.69 8.09
CA VAL A 291 -19.04 1.55 8.37
C VAL A 291 -18.50 1.29 9.78
N ALA A 292 -19.36 1.26 10.79
CA ALA A 292 -18.99 1.00 12.18
C ALA A 292 -18.37 -0.38 12.38
N ASN A 293 -18.97 -1.42 11.79
CA ASN A 293 -18.47 -2.80 11.89
C ASN A 293 -17.11 -2.98 11.19
N SER A 294 -16.89 -2.26 10.08
CA SER A 294 -15.57 -2.18 9.44
C SER A 294 -14.52 -1.57 10.39
N TYR A 295 -14.84 -0.47 11.06
CA TYR A 295 -13.92 0.15 12.01
C TYR A 295 -13.69 -0.67 13.29
N PHE A 296 -14.70 -1.38 13.80
CA PHE A 296 -14.46 -2.36 14.86
C PHE A 296 -13.53 -3.48 14.40
N GLY A 297 -13.71 -3.99 13.17
CA GLY A 297 -12.77 -4.93 12.53
C GLY A 297 -11.34 -4.41 12.53
N LEU A 298 -11.14 -3.16 12.11
CA LEU A 298 -9.84 -2.49 12.11
C LEU A 298 -9.24 -2.36 13.52
N LEU A 299 -10.02 -1.87 14.49
CA LEU A 299 -9.53 -1.62 15.85
C LEU A 299 -9.15 -2.92 16.57
N ARG A 300 -9.85 -4.03 16.31
CA ARG A 300 -9.55 -5.35 16.89
C ARG A 300 -8.18 -5.90 16.49
N GLN A 301 -7.59 -5.41 15.41
CA GLN A 301 -6.28 -5.86 14.93
C GLN A 301 -5.15 -5.48 15.88
N ALA A 302 -5.32 -4.45 16.72
CA ALA A 302 -4.32 -4.04 17.70
C ALA A 302 -4.52 -4.77 19.04
N THR A 303 -3.44 -5.28 19.62
CA THR A 303 -3.46 -5.97 20.93
C THR A 303 -4.00 -5.09 22.06
N ALA A 304 -3.63 -3.80 22.10
CA ALA A 304 -4.11 -2.82 23.05
C ALA A 304 -5.16 -1.91 22.42
N SER A 305 -6.34 -2.48 22.14
CA SER A 305 -7.44 -1.81 21.43
C SER A 305 -8.69 -1.54 22.27
N HIS A 306 -8.79 -2.08 23.49
CA HIS A 306 -10.01 -2.01 24.31
C HIS A 306 -10.52 -0.56 24.48
N GLN A 307 -9.64 0.38 24.85
CA GLN A 307 -10.02 1.79 25.01
C GLN A 307 -10.50 2.43 23.70
N ASP A 308 -9.87 2.09 22.57
CA ASP A 308 -10.27 2.63 21.26
C ASP A 308 -11.64 2.06 20.84
N ARG A 309 -11.89 0.77 21.10
CA ARG A 309 -13.18 0.11 20.86
C ARG A 309 -14.29 0.66 21.76
N ALA A 310 -13.98 0.92 23.03
CA ALA A 310 -14.92 1.56 23.96
C ALA A 310 -15.32 2.97 23.52
N ARG A 311 -14.38 3.77 23.00
CA ARG A 311 -14.68 5.10 22.44
C ARG A 311 -15.63 5.02 21.24
N LEU A 312 -15.37 4.09 20.31
CA LEU A 312 -16.25 3.86 19.16
C LEU A 312 -17.63 3.37 19.61
N ALA A 313 -17.69 2.45 20.57
CA ALA A 313 -18.94 1.95 21.12
C ALA A 313 -19.77 3.04 21.80
N ASN A 314 -19.13 3.92 22.59
CA ASN A 314 -19.82 5.04 23.24
C ASN A 314 -20.37 6.04 22.22
N LEU A 315 -19.64 6.31 21.13
CA LEU A 315 -20.14 7.13 20.02
C LEU A 315 -21.37 6.49 19.35
N LEU A 316 -21.35 5.18 19.12
CA LEU A 316 -22.49 4.48 18.52
C LEU A 316 -23.71 4.46 19.47
N ARG A 317 -23.48 4.30 20.77
CA ARG A 317 -24.54 4.39 21.79
C ARG A 317 -25.15 5.79 21.82
N SER A 318 -24.36 6.86 21.71
CA SER A 318 -24.89 8.22 21.61
C SER A 318 -25.68 8.47 20.32
N LEU A 319 -25.49 7.65 19.29
CA LEU A 319 -26.27 7.66 18.05
C LEU A 319 -27.45 6.67 18.09
N GLY A 320 -27.81 6.15 19.26
CA GLY A 320 -28.94 5.23 19.46
C GLY A 320 -28.71 3.82 18.93
N LYS A 321 -27.46 3.39 18.74
CA LYS A 321 -27.13 2.04 18.26
C LYS A 321 -26.67 1.13 19.40
N ALA A 322 -27.15 -0.11 19.37
CA ALA A 322 -26.69 -1.16 20.27
C ALA A 322 -25.32 -1.70 19.83
N VAL A 323 -24.47 -2.02 20.81
CA VAL A 323 -23.13 -2.60 20.62
C VAL A 323 -23.03 -3.84 21.49
N ASP A 324 -22.39 -4.88 20.98
CA ASP A 324 -22.17 -6.12 21.73
C ASP A 324 -21.28 -5.92 22.97
N PHE A 325 -21.36 -6.87 23.91
CA PHE A 325 -20.62 -6.84 25.17
C PHE A 325 -19.10 -6.73 24.94
N ASP A 326 -18.58 -7.49 23.97
CA ASP A 326 -17.15 -7.52 23.67
C ASP A 326 -16.65 -6.27 22.93
N LEU A 327 -17.52 -5.30 22.59
CA LEU A 327 -17.18 -4.08 21.85
C LEU A 327 -16.53 -4.39 20.49
N THR A 328 -17.17 -5.29 19.73
CA THR A 328 -16.68 -5.80 18.44
C THR A 328 -17.61 -5.56 17.27
N LYS A 329 -18.88 -5.23 17.51
CA LYS A 329 -19.86 -4.96 16.46
C LYS A 329 -21.07 -4.18 16.97
N THR A 330 -21.74 -3.51 16.04
CA THR A 330 -23.05 -2.90 16.24
C THR A 330 -24.09 -3.61 15.38
N PHE A 331 -25.34 -3.60 15.84
CA PHE A 331 -26.46 -4.28 15.22
C PHE A 331 -27.39 -3.30 14.51
N GLY A 332 -28.10 -3.78 13.50
CA GLY A 332 -29.22 -3.06 12.91
C GLY A 332 -30.32 -2.88 13.94
N SER A 333 -30.96 -1.71 13.94
CA SER A 333 -32.16 -1.45 14.73
C SER A 333 -33.24 -2.44 14.31
N HIS A 334 -33.54 -3.43 15.14
CA HIS A 334 -34.85 -4.06 15.11
C HIS A 334 -35.84 -2.99 15.58
N ALA A 335 -36.74 -2.56 14.71
CA ALA A 335 -37.95 -1.91 15.17
C ALA A 335 -38.64 -2.91 16.12
N PRO A 336 -39.02 -2.52 17.35
CA PRO A 336 -39.89 -3.37 18.15
C PRO A 336 -41.21 -3.47 17.39
N VAL A 337 -41.49 -4.65 16.83
CA VAL A 337 -42.84 -4.99 16.38
C VAL A 337 -43.67 -5.13 17.65
N TYR A 338 -44.28 -4.03 18.10
CA TYR A 338 -45.37 -4.11 19.05
C TYR A 338 -46.52 -4.83 18.31
N ARG A 339 -46.67 -6.12 18.58
CA ARG A 339 -47.93 -6.82 18.34
C ARG A 339 -48.89 -6.36 19.44
N HIS A 340 -49.87 -5.54 19.07
CA HIS A 340 -51.07 -5.34 19.85
C HIS A 340 -52.00 -6.55 19.67
#